data_AF-A0A564YIC4-F1
#
_entry.id   AF-A0A564YIC4-F1
#
_cell.length_a   1.000
_cell.length_b   1.000
_cell.length_c   1.000
_cell.angle_alpha   90.00
_cell.angle_beta   90.00
_cell.angle_gamma   90.00
#
_symmetry.space_group_name_H-M   'P 1'
#
loop_
_entity.id
_entity.type
_entity.pdbx_description
1 polymer ?
#
loop_
_entity_poly.entity_id
_entity_poly.type
_entity_poly.pdbx_seq_one_letter_code
_entity_poly.pdbx_strand_id
1 'polypeptide(L)'
;GHAIGLDHEHVRAERDEYLKVDTAGVPDNLKSFFTKKTKNQLLTFDSPYDLQSVMHYGQSSFSTFADKTPINVKDAKLRPLLKDVYIKDVSFWDVRAVNLNYDCKDRCRGSKPKCEFPGFIDKNCKCQTPAGFAKRRCVDSYGTSNCAKLADKLECYRNASFMTANCRKTCKFCYTDKLSDLQMVPVVT
;
A
#
# COMPACT_ATOMS: atom_id res chain seq x y z
N GLY A 1 10.45 -2.66 -5.05
CA GLY A 1 10.14 -3.73 -4.09
C GLY A 1 10.97 -4.96 -4.34
N HIS A 2 10.72 -5.68 -5.42
CA HIS A 2 11.38 -6.97 -5.70
C HIS A 2 12.90 -6.97 -5.59
N ALA A 3 13.58 -6.00 -6.21
CA ALA A 3 15.05 -5.90 -6.16
C ALA A 3 15.62 -5.72 -4.74
N ILE A 4 14.80 -5.25 -3.79
CA ILE A 4 15.18 -5.05 -2.38
C ILE A 4 14.46 -6.03 -1.45
N GLY A 5 14.01 -7.18 -1.96
CA GLY A 5 13.52 -8.29 -1.15
C GLY A 5 12.04 -8.27 -0.78
N LEU A 6 11.21 -7.41 -1.38
CA LEU A 6 9.75 -7.48 -1.18
C LEU A 6 9.09 -8.36 -2.24
N ASP A 7 8.29 -9.32 -1.79
CA ASP A 7 7.31 -10.03 -2.61
C ASP A 7 5.99 -9.28 -2.70
N HIS A 8 5.09 -9.76 -3.57
CA HIS A 8 3.74 -9.21 -3.61
C HIS A 8 2.95 -9.56 -2.34
N GLU A 9 2.21 -8.59 -1.80
CA GLU A 9 1.45 -8.79 -0.56
C GLU A 9 0.36 -9.88 -0.72
N HIS A 10 -0.24 -10.01 -1.91
CA HIS A 10 -1.28 -10.99 -2.18
C HIS A 10 -0.78 -12.44 -2.23
N VAL A 11 0.53 -12.69 -2.21
CA VAL A 11 1.06 -14.06 -2.16
C VAL A 11 1.27 -14.57 -0.74
N ARG A 12 0.96 -13.79 0.30
CA ARG A 12 1.08 -14.22 1.70
C ARG A 12 0.23 -15.46 2.02
N ALA A 13 0.66 -16.27 2.98
CA ALA A 13 0.04 -17.55 3.31
C ALA A 13 -1.42 -17.38 3.78
N GLU A 14 -1.66 -16.33 4.55
CA GLU A 14 -2.92 -15.92 5.18
C GLU A 14 -3.78 -15.01 4.29
N ARG A 15 -3.38 -14.72 3.04
CA ARG A 15 -4.10 -13.78 2.17
C ARG A 15 -5.58 -14.10 1.97
N ASP A 16 -5.94 -15.38 2.06
CA ASP A 16 -7.33 -15.83 1.92
C ASP A 16 -8.20 -15.48 3.14
N GLU A 17 -7.65 -15.00 4.26
CA GLU A 17 -8.42 -14.40 5.36
C GLU A 17 -9.00 -13.04 4.95
N TYR A 18 -8.31 -12.33 4.07
CA TYR A 18 -8.65 -10.97 3.63
C TYR A 18 -9.24 -10.92 2.22
N LEU A 19 -8.83 -11.87 1.35
CA LEU A 19 -9.16 -11.89 -0.07
C LEU A 19 -9.98 -13.11 -0.46
N LYS A 20 -10.83 -12.92 -1.47
CA LYS A 20 -11.29 -13.99 -2.36
C LYS A 20 -10.57 -13.81 -3.70
N VAL A 21 -9.76 -14.80 -4.07
CA VAL A 21 -9.04 -14.81 -5.35
C VAL A 21 -9.80 -15.67 -6.36
N ASP A 22 -10.10 -15.10 -7.53
CA ASP A 22 -10.79 -15.79 -8.63
C ASP A 22 -10.09 -15.53 -9.96
N THR A 23 -9.36 -16.51 -10.47
CA THR A 23 -8.55 -16.34 -11.69
C THR A 23 -9.32 -16.63 -12.98
N ALA A 24 -10.66 -16.70 -12.96
CA ALA A 24 -11.46 -16.97 -14.15
C ALA A 24 -11.32 -15.93 -15.28
N GLY A 25 -10.81 -14.72 -14.99
CA GLY A 25 -10.50 -13.68 -15.97
C GLY A 25 -9.03 -13.57 -16.36
N VAL A 26 -8.16 -14.38 -15.73
CA VAL A 26 -6.71 -14.34 -15.90
C VAL A 26 -6.28 -15.38 -16.94
N PRO A 27 -5.43 -15.02 -17.92
CA PRO A 27 -4.84 -15.98 -18.86
C PRO A 27 -4.11 -17.13 -18.14
N ASP A 28 -4.21 -18.35 -18.66
CA ASP A 28 -3.68 -19.55 -17.97
C ASP A 28 -2.19 -19.47 -17.65
N ASN A 29 -1.39 -18.91 -18.57
CA ASN A 29 0.05 -18.70 -18.38
C ASN A 29 0.41 -17.67 -17.31
N LEU A 30 -0.57 -16.91 -16.81
CA LEU A 30 -0.40 -15.90 -15.75
C LEU A 30 -1.02 -16.32 -14.41
N LYS A 31 -1.78 -17.41 -14.35
CA LYS A 31 -2.43 -17.86 -13.11
C LYS A 31 -1.43 -18.20 -11.99
N SER A 32 -0.23 -18.64 -12.35
CA SER A 32 0.83 -18.96 -11.39
C SER A 32 1.28 -17.76 -10.54
N PHE A 33 1.12 -16.52 -11.03
CA PHE A 33 1.41 -15.28 -10.26
C PHE A 33 0.45 -15.05 -9.07
N PHE A 34 -0.61 -15.85 -8.95
CA PHE A 34 -1.54 -15.81 -7.81
C PHE A 34 -1.25 -16.93 -6.78
N THR A 35 -0.21 -17.74 -6.98
CA THR A 35 0.15 -18.82 -6.06
C THR A 35 0.60 -18.25 -4.71
N LYS A 36 0.08 -18.82 -3.60
CA LYS A 36 0.52 -18.45 -2.26
C LYS A 36 1.92 -18.97 -1.99
N LYS A 37 2.69 -18.19 -1.24
CA LYS A 37 3.86 -18.63 -0.49
C LYS A 37 3.41 -19.16 0.88
N THR A 38 4.15 -20.13 1.38
CA THR A 38 4.02 -20.62 2.76
C THR A 38 4.68 -19.66 3.74
N LYS A 39 4.39 -19.80 5.04
CA LYS A 39 5.01 -19.00 6.11
C LYS A 39 6.55 -19.11 6.14
N ASN A 40 7.10 -20.23 5.68
CA ASN A 40 8.55 -20.44 5.62
C ASN A 40 9.20 -19.83 4.38
N GLN A 41 8.42 -19.51 3.34
CA GLN A 41 8.90 -18.92 2.09
C GLN A 41 8.86 -17.40 2.07
N LEU A 42 8.12 -16.77 3.00
CA LEU A 42 7.95 -15.33 3.06
C LEU A 42 7.93 -14.85 4.51
N LEU A 43 8.94 -14.07 4.87
CA LEU A 43 9.04 -13.42 6.17
C LEU A 43 8.20 -12.14 6.17
N THR A 44 7.24 -12.04 7.10
CA THR A 44 6.31 -10.90 7.18
C THR A 44 6.74 -9.85 8.19
N PHE A 45 7.77 -10.13 9.00
CA PHE A 45 8.23 -9.27 10.09
C PHE A 45 7.10 -8.86 11.06
N ASP A 46 6.14 -9.75 11.33
CA ASP A 46 4.96 -9.47 12.16
C ASP A 46 4.08 -8.32 11.65
N SER A 47 4.15 -8.01 10.35
CA SER A 47 3.23 -7.05 9.73
C SER A 47 1.84 -7.66 9.62
N PRO A 48 0.77 -6.88 9.87
CA PRO A 48 -0.57 -7.23 9.44
C PRO A 48 -0.63 -7.28 7.91
N TYR A 49 -1.67 -7.89 7.37
CA TYR A 49 -1.90 -7.92 5.93
C TYR A 49 -2.20 -6.49 5.40
N ASP A 50 -1.36 -5.98 4.51
CA ASP A 50 -1.40 -4.58 4.09
C ASP A 50 -2.00 -4.37 2.68
N LEU A 51 -3.31 -4.11 2.63
CA LEU A 51 -4.02 -3.77 1.39
C LEU A 51 -3.49 -2.50 0.69
N GLN A 52 -2.82 -1.62 1.43
CA GLN A 52 -2.26 -0.36 0.93
C GLN A 52 -0.81 -0.52 0.43
N SER A 53 -0.17 -1.67 0.63
CA SER A 53 1.19 -1.91 0.17
C SER A 53 1.33 -1.63 -1.32
N VAL A 54 2.42 -0.95 -1.70
CA VAL A 54 2.77 -0.74 -3.11
C VAL A 54 3.03 -2.07 -3.84
N MET A 55 3.34 -3.11 -3.07
CA MET A 55 3.56 -4.48 -3.55
C MET A 55 2.26 -5.30 -3.60
N HIS A 56 1.12 -4.74 -3.20
CA HIS A 56 -0.16 -5.42 -3.38
C HIS A 56 -0.71 -5.14 -4.79
N TYR A 57 -1.07 -6.19 -5.52
CA TYR A 57 -1.80 -6.07 -6.79
C TYR A 57 -3.12 -5.32 -6.67
N GLY A 58 -3.58 -4.75 -7.78
CA GLY A 58 -4.91 -4.15 -7.87
C GLY A 58 -6.00 -5.21 -8.04
N GLN A 59 -7.26 -4.79 -7.96
CA GLN A 59 -8.41 -5.70 -8.04
C GLN A 59 -8.47 -6.44 -9.38
N SER A 60 -8.13 -5.77 -10.48
CA SER A 60 -8.21 -6.23 -11.86
C SER A 60 -6.89 -6.79 -12.42
N SER A 61 -5.84 -6.93 -11.59
CA SER A 61 -4.51 -7.35 -12.06
C SER A 61 -4.57 -8.63 -12.90
N PHE A 62 -3.98 -8.56 -14.09
CA PHE A 62 -3.96 -9.62 -15.13
C PHE A 62 -5.31 -10.06 -15.69
N SER A 63 -6.44 -9.45 -15.31
CA SER A 63 -7.72 -9.75 -15.95
C SER A 63 -7.77 -9.21 -17.38
N THR A 64 -8.34 -10.00 -18.27
CA THR A 64 -8.65 -9.58 -19.66
C THR A 64 -10.14 -9.28 -19.86
N PHE A 65 -10.94 -9.39 -18.79
CA PHE A 65 -12.38 -9.18 -18.80
C PHE A 65 -12.76 -8.10 -17.77
N ALA A 66 -13.56 -7.13 -18.19
CA ALA A 66 -13.96 -6.00 -17.35
C ALA A 66 -14.86 -6.41 -16.18
N ASP A 67 -15.60 -7.51 -16.31
CA ASP A 67 -16.54 -8.04 -15.32
C ASP A 67 -15.93 -9.11 -14.40
N LYS A 68 -14.66 -9.46 -14.61
CA LYS A 68 -13.96 -10.46 -13.78
C LYS A 68 -12.84 -9.79 -12.99
N THR A 69 -12.98 -9.81 -11.67
CA THR A 69 -12.06 -9.19 -10.72
C THR A 69 -11.24 -10.26 -10.00
N PRO A 70 -9.94 -10.46 -10.31
CA PRO A 70 -9.17 -11.53 -9.71
C PRO A 70 -8.92 -11.41 -8.22
N ILE A 71 -8.90 -10.20 -7.68
CA ILE A 71 -8.63 -9.95 -6.27
C ILE A 71 -9.80 -9.18 -5.66
N ASN A 72 -10.57 -9.84 -4.79
CA ASN A 72 -11.70 -9.23 -4.10
C ASN A 72 -11.45 -9.18 -2.60
N VAL A 73 -11.49 -7.98 -1.99
CA VAL A 73 -11.41 -7.86 -0.53
C VAL A 73 -12.74 -8.31 0.09
N LYS A 74 -12.66 -9.24 1.05
CA LYS A 74 -13.81 -9.85 1.71
C LYS A 74 -14.62 -8.81 2.49
N ASP A 75 -13.96 -8.06 3.37
CA ASP A 75 -14.59 -6.98 4.12
C ASP A 75 -14.84 -5.77 3.21
N ALA A 76 -16.12 -5.43 3.04
CA ALA A 76 -16.55 -4.29 2.23
C ALA A 76 -16.00 -2.95 2.75
N LYS A 77 -15.79 -2.80 4.07
CA LYS A 77 -15.22 -1.60 4.68
C LYS A 77 -13.75 -1.41 4.31
N LEU A 78 -13.05 -2.50 4.00
CA LEU A 78 -11.62 -2.49 3.64
C LEU A 78 -11.38 -2.39 2.13
N ARG A 79 -12.38 -2.67 1.28
CA ARG A 79 -12.25 -2.56 -0.19
C ARG A 79 -11.63 -1.25 -0.68
N PRO A 80 -11.97 -0.06 -0.13
CA PRO A 80 -11.37 1.20 -0.57
C PRO A 80 -9.86 1.33 -0.33
N LEU A 81 -9.28 0.50 0.56
CA LEU A 81 -7.83 0.46 0.79
C LEU A 81 -7.10 -0.18 -0.38
N LEU A 82 -7.73 -1.14 -1.07
CA LEU A 82 -7.15 -1.83 -2.20
C LEU A 82 -7.33 -1.02 -3.48
N LYS A 83 -6.39 -0.10 -3.68
CA LYS A 83 -6.31 0.79 -4.85
C LYS A 83 -5.54 0.15 -6.01
N ASP A 84 -5.58 0.78 -7.16
CA ASP A 84 -4.72 0.40 -8.28
C ASP A 84 -3.26 0.79 -8.03
N VAL A 85 -2.34 0.00 -8.57
CA VAL A 85 -0.90 0.11 -8.29
C VAL A 85 -0.35 1.50 -8.61
N TYR A 86 -0.81 2.13 -9.68
CA TYR A 86 -0.30 3.44 -10.15
C TYR A 86 -0.69 4.63 -9.24
N ILE A 87 -1.63 4.44 -8.31
CA ILE A 87 -2.00 5.45 -7.30
C ILE A 87 -1.52 5.12 -5.88
N LYS A 88 -0.81 4.01 -5.70
CA LYS A 88 -0.21 3.64 -4.41
C LYS A 88 1.11 4.38 -4.17
N ASP A 89 1.56 4.29 -2.93
CA ASP A 89 2.92 4.65 -2.51
C ASP A 89 3.42 3.56 -1.58
N VAL A 90 4.70 3.63 -1.23
CA VAL A 90 5.24 2.84 -0.14
C VAL A 90 4.39 3.04 1.12
N SER A 91 3.87 1.93 1.64
CA SER A 91 3.16 1.90 2.92
C SER A 91 4.14 1.97 4.08
N PHE A 92 3.62 2.15 5.29
CA PHE A 92 4.42 2.03 6.50
C PHE A 92 5.07 0.63 6.62
N TRP A 93 4.31 -0.41 6.30
CA TRP A 93 4.75 -1.80 6.45
C TRP A 93 5.78 -2.22 5.41
N ASP A 94 5.69 -1.69 4.18
CA ASP A 94 6.74 -1.86 3.15
C ASP A 94 8.08 -1.34 3.66
N VAL A 95 8.09 -0.10 4.18
CA VAL A 95 9.32 0.55 4.65
C VAL A 95 9.84 -0.14 5.91
N ARG A 96 8.96 -0.58 6.81
CA ARG A 96 9.34 -1.32 8.00
C ARG A 96 10.00 -2.65 7.62
N ALA A 97 9.40 -3.44 6.73
CA ALA A 97 9.94 -4.72 6.29
C ALA A 97 11.35 -4.55 5.70
N VAL A 98 11.57 -3.56 4.84
CA VAL A 98 12.91 -3.29 4.27
C VAL A 98 13.91 -2.88 5.37
N ASN A 99 13.54 -2.02 6.32
CA ASN A 99 14.48 -1.58 7.36
C ASN A 99 14.87 -2.72 8.30
N LEU A 100 13.95 -3.64 8.58
CA LEU A 100 14.24 -4.84 9.38
C LEU A 100 15.04 -5.87 8.58
N ASN A 101 14.73 -6.08 7.30
CA ASN A 101 15.43 -7.03 6.44
C ASN A 101 16.91 -6.66 6.20
N TYR A 102 17.23 -5.37 6.22
CA TYR A 102 18.58 -4.86 6.03
C TYR A 102 19.23 -4.35 7.32
N ASP A 103 18.68 -4.68 8.49
CA ASP A 103 19.19 -4.29 9.82
C ASP A 103 19.60 -2.80 9.90
N CYS A 104 18.78 -1.92 9.33
CA CYS A 104 19.13 -0.50 9.17
C CYS A 104 19.41 0.20 10.51
N LYS A 105 18.78 -0.30 11.60
CA LYS A 105 19.00 0.16 12.98
C LYS A 105 20.45 0.00 13.43
N ASP A 106 21.23 -0.93 12.87
CA ASP A 106 22.59 -1.23 13.34
C ASP A 106 23.63 -0.21 12.87
N ARG A 107 23.24 0.68 11.95
CA ARG A 107 24.02 1.88 11.63
C ARG A 107 24.00 2.92 12.75
N CYS A 108 23.05 2.81 13.70
CA CYS A 108 22.88 3.75 14.80
C CYS A 108 23.72 3.34 16.01
N ARG A 109 25.05 3.57 15.93
CA ARG A 109 26.06 3.08 16.89
C ARG A 109 26.01 3.71 18.28
N GLY A 110 25.36 4.86 18.47
CA GLY A 110 25.40 5.59 19.75
C GLY A 110 24.06 6.07 20.31
N SER A 111 22.99 6.08 19.51
CA SER A 111 21.66 6.57 19.92
C SER A 111 20.60 5.79 19.15
N LYS A 112 20.11 4.71 19.77
CA LYS A 112 18.92 3.99 19.31
C LYS A 112 17.75 4.53 20.13
N PRO A 113 16.89 5.42 19.57
CA PRO A 113 15.73 5.88 20.31
C PRO A 113 14.83 4.69 20.65
N LYS A 114 14.10 4.80 21.77
CA LYS A 114 13.05 3.84 22.09
C LYS A 114 12.05 3.83 20.94
N CYS A 115 11.82 2.66 20.35
CA CYS A 115 10.89 2.49 19.26
C CYS A 115 10.15 1.17 19.44
N GLU A 116 8.94 1.25 19.97
CA GLU A 116 8.11 0.09 20.26
C GLU A 116 7.34 -0.33 19.00
N PHE A 117 6.98 -1.61 18.93
CA PHE A 117 6.07 -2.11 17.91
C PHE A 117 4.77 -1.28 17.91
N PRO A 118 4.22 -0.89 16.74
CA PRO A 118 4.62 -1.30 15.39
C PRO A 118 5.78 -0.51 14.77
N GLY A 119 6.43 0.39 15.50
CA GLY A 119 7.52 1.23 15.02
C GLY A 119 8.81 0.50 14.61
N PHE A 120 9.70 1.23 13.93
CA PHE A 120 11.06 0.79 13.60
C PHE A 120 12.03 1.99 13.55
N ILE A 121 13.34 1.71 13.75
CA ILE A 121 14.40 2.72 13.59
C ILE A 121 14.84 2.75 12.13
N ASP A 122 14.78 3.93 11.50
CA ASP A 122 15.18 4.10 10.11
C ASP A 122 16.70 4.34 9.94
N LYS A 123 17.15 4.41 8.68
CA LYS A 123 18.55 4.71 8.32
C LYS A 123 19.10 6.03 8.88
N ASN A 124 18.24 6.95 9.31
CA ASN A 124 18.60 8.25 9.89
C ASN A 124 18.53 8.22 11.43
N CYS A 125 18.41 7.03 12.03
CA CYS A 125 18.31 6.82 13.46
C CYS A 125 17.08 7.47 14.11
N LYS A 126 15.97 7.56 13.35
CA LYS A 126 14.69 8.06 13.85
C LYS A 126 13.71 6.91 14.02
N CYS A 127 12.95 6.92 15.12
CA CYS A 127 11.81 6.04 15.26
C CYS A 127 10.68 6.48 14.33
N GLN A 128 10.26 5.59 13.44
CA GLN A 128 9.11 5.77 12.57
C GLN A 128 7.92 5.03 13.17
N THR A 129 6.77 5.71 13.25
CA THR A 129 5.49 5.13 13.69
C THR A 129 4.47 5.21 12.55
N PRO A 130 3.41 4.39 12.54
CA PRO A 130 2.36 4.47 11.52
C PRO A 130 1.79 5.88 11.36
N ALA A 131 1.41 6.52 12.47
CA ALA A 131 0.87 7.88 12.49
C ALA A 131 1.88 8.92 11.96
N GLY A 132 3.14 8.82 12.38
CA GLY A 132 4.20 9.73 11.93
C GLY A 132 4.49 9.57 10.43
N PHE A 133 4.45 8.34 9.93
CA PHE A 133 4.64 8.03 8.52
C PHE A 133 3.48 8.54 7.67
N ALA A 134 2.24 8.26 8.07
CA ALA A 134 1.03 8.73 7.39
C ALA A 134 1.01 10.25 7.27
N LYS A 135 1.26 10.96 8.39
CA LYS A 135 1.30 12.42 8.42
C LYS A 135 2.38 13.01 7.51
N ARG A 136 3.58 12.44 7.51
CA ARG A 136 4.74 13.00 6.76
C ARG A 136 4.61 12.86 5.25
N ARG A 137 3.97 11.79 4.76
CA ARG A 137 3.82 11.52 3.32
C ARG A 137 2.50 12.02 2.73
N CYS A 138 1.53 12.40 3.57
CA CYS A 138 0.25 12.91 3.13
C CYS A 138 0.26 14.45 2.97
N VAL A 139 0.91 14.93 1.92
CA VAL A 139 1.07 16.37 1.64
C VAL A 139 0.74 16.71 0.19
N ASP A 140 0.39 17.98 -0.04
CA ASP A 140 0.25 18.58 -1.37
C ASP A 140 1.48 19.45 -1.64
N SER A 141 2.49 18.89 -2.32
CA SER A 141 3.74 19.60 -2.63
C SER A 141 3.55 20.69 -3.68
N TYR A 142 2.52 20.59 -4.53
CA TYR A 142 2.19 21.64 -5.52
C TYR A 142 1.32 22.78 -4.95
N GLY A 143 1.03 22.72 -3.65
CA GLY A 143 0.24 23.69 -2.91
C GLY A 143 -1.25 23.36 -2.92
N THR A 144 -1.87 23.39 -1.74
CA THR A 144 -3.26 22.97 -1.52
C THR A 144 -4.26 23.67 -2.44
N SER A 145 -4.13 24.98 -2.67
CA SER A 145 -5.02 25.74 -3.56
C SER A 145 -4.91 25.28 -5.02
N ASN A 146 -3.69 25.02 -5.50
CA ASN A 146 -3.48 24.54 -6.87
C ASN A 146 -3.97 23.10 -7.03
N CYS A 147 -3.67 22.24 -6.06
CA CYS A 147 -4.17 20.87 -6.05
C CYS A 147 -5.70 20.81 -6.02
N ALA A 148 -6.37 21.69 -5.26
CA ALA A 148 -7.83 21.79 -5.26
C ALA A 148 -8.37 22.18 -6.64
N LYS A 149 -7.81 23.22 -7.28
CA LYS A 149 -8.21 23.62 -8.65
C LYS A 149 -8.03 22.51 -9.69
N LEU A 150 -7.00 21.68 -9.55
CA LEU A 150 -6.77 20.52 -10.42
C LEU A 150 -7.77 19.40 -10.09
N ALA A 151 -8.03 19.14 -8.82
CA ALA A 151 -9.01 18.15 -8.38
C ALA A 151 -10.42 18.48 -8.89
N ASP A 152 -10.82 19.76 -8.86
CA ASP A 152 -12.11 20.24 -9.40
C ASP A 152 -12.25 19.97 -10.91
N LYS A 153 -11.13 19.85 -11.63
CA LYS A 153 -11.07 19.50 -13.05
C LYS A 153 -10.93 17.99 -13.31
N LEU A 154 -11.13 17.16 -12.29
CA LEU A 154 -10.99 15.70 -12.31
C LEU A 154 -9.57 15.19 -12.60
N GLU A 155 -8.55 16.03 -12.36
CA GLU A 155 -7.15 15.66 -12.62
C GLU A 155 -6.67 14.52 -11.72
N CYS A 156 -7.28 14.30 -10.54
CA CYS A 156 -6.99 13.14 -9.70
C CYS A 156 -7.16 11.82 -10.47
N TYR A 157 -8.06 11.76 -11.45
CA TYR A 157 -8.31 10.59 -12.29
C TYR A 157 -7.59 10.68 -13.64
N ARG A 158 -7.68 11.85 -14.30
CA ARG A 158 -7.15 12.06 -15.66
C ARG A 158 -5.63 12.17 -15.72
N ASN A 159 -5.01 12.67 -14.65
CA ASN A 159 -3.57 12.89 -14.54
C ASN A 159 -3.07 12.34 -13.21
N ALA A 160 -3.49 11.10 -12.91
CA ALA A 160 -3.17 10.42 -11.66
C ALA A 160 -1.67 10.39 -11.38
N SER A 161 -0.81 10.23 -12.39
CA SER A 161 0.65 10.25 -12.21
C SER A 161 1.19 11.56 -11.62
N PHE A 162 0.72 12.72 -12.14
CA PHE A 162 1.10 14.01 -11.56
C PHE A 162 0.49 14.19 -10.17
N MET A 163 -0.79 13.84 -10.02
CA MET A 163 -1.52 14.07 -8.79
C MET A 163 -1.05 13.17 -7.64
N THR A 164 -0.62 11.94 -7.91
CA THR A 164 -0.05 11.04 -6.91
C THR A 164 1.35 11.46 -6.48
N ALA A 165 2.09 12.18 -7.31
CA ALA A 165 3.37 12.77 -6.91
C ALA A 165 3.18 14.07 -6.11
N ASN A 166 2.16 14.88 -6.47
CA ASN A 166 2.13 16.29 -6.07
C ASN A 166 0.92 16.73 -5.22
N CYS A 167 -0.18 16.00 -5.28
CA CYS A 167 -1.47 16.38 -4.73
C CYS A 167 -2.13 15.23 -3.95
N ARG A 168 -1.31 14.44 -3.25
CA ARG A 168 -1.74 13.21 -2.57
C ARG A 168 -2.83 13.45 -1.55
N LYS A 169 -2.71 14.54 -0.78
CA LYS A 169 -3.65 14.86 0.29
C LYS A 169 -4.99 15.27 -0.32
N THR A 170 -4.97 16.19 -1.28
CA THR A 170 -6.18 16.62 -1.99
C THR A 170 -6.90 15.46 -2.67
N CYS A 171 -6.17 14.59 -3.40
CA CYS A 171 -6.76 13.45 -4.09
C CYS A 171 -7.00 12.21 -3.21
N LYS A 172 -6.78 12.31 -1.89
CA LYS A 172 -6.94 11.21 -0.94
C LYS A 172 -6.13 9.95 -1.33
N PHE A 173 -4.94 10.12 -1.89
CA PHE A 173 -3.99 9.05 -2.23
C PHE A 173 -3.01 8.72 -1.10
N CYS A 174 -3.25 9.24 0.09
CA CYS A 174 -2.43 9.00 1.25
C CYS A 174 -2.60 7.58 1.79
N TYR A 175 -1.51 7.05 2.36
CA TYR A 175 -1.58 5.93 3.29
C TYR A 175 -2.36 6.35 4.54
N THR A 176 -3.25 5.48 5.00
CA THR A 176 -4.07 5.66 6.20
C THR A 176 -3.61 4.68 7.28
N ASP A 177 -3.26 5.18 8.47
CA ASP A 177 -2.87 4.35 9.60
C ASP A 177 -4.07 3.87 10.44
N LYS A 178 -5.27 4.41 10.17
CA LYS A 178 -6.52 4.02 10.84
C LYS A 178 -7.64 3.78 9.84
N LEU A 179 -8.43 2.74 10.12
CA LEU A 179 -9.64 2.42 9.36
C LEU A 179 -10.71 3.53 9.42
N SER A 180 -10.73 4.31 10.50
CA SER A 180 -11.64 5.46 10.66
C SER A 180 -11.39 6.59 9.65
N ASP A 181 -10.20 6.64 9.05
CA ASP A 181 -9.76 7.74 8.20
C ASP A 181 -10.15 7.52 6.74
N LEU A 182 -10.72 6.35 6.42
CA LEU A 182 -11.36 6.05 5.15
C LEU A 182 -12.68 6.83 5.05
N GLN A 183 -12.60 8.11 4.69
CA GLN A 183 -13.78 8.84 4.23
C GLN A 183 -14.33 8.12 3.00
N MET A 184 -15.47 7.46 3.15
CA MET A 184 -16.21 6.87 2.04
C MET A 184 -16.41 7.96 0.97
N VAL A 185 -15.79 7.79 -0.20
CA VAL A 185 -16.13 8.61 -1.36
C VAL A 185 -17.61 8.33 -1.62
N PRO A 186 -18.49 9.35 -1.68
CA PRO A 186 -19.86 9.10 -2.04
C PRO A 186 -19.86 8.45 -3.42
N VAL A 187 -20.41 7.23 -3.47
CA VAL A 187 -20.80 6.62 -4.74
C VAL A 187 -21.81 7.60 -5.32
N VAL A 188 -21.44 8.27 -6.40
CA VAL A 188 -22.37 9.10 -7.16
C VAL A 188 -23.45 8.14 -7.65
N THR A 189 -24.64 8.27 -7.06
CA THR A 189 -25.87 7.59 -7.46
C THR A 189 -26.34 8.07 -8.81
#